data_AF-A0A820LHK5-F1
#
_entry.id   AF-A0A820LHK5-F1
#
_cell.length_a   1.000
_cell.length_b   1.000
_cell.length_c   1.000
_cell.angle_alpha   90.00
_cell.angle_beta   90.00
_cell.angle_gamma   90.00
#
_symmetry.space_group_name_H-M   'P 1'
#
loop_
_entity.id
_entity.type
_entity.pdbx_description
1 polymer ?
#
loop_
_entity_poly.entity_id
_entity_poly.type
_entity_poly.pdbx_seq_one_letter_code
_entity_poly.pdbx_strand_id
1 'polypeptide(L)'
;MPFNKRTVEPIYLSQVKISNDISNELECVANHTLANVIRQLSSLSVHAQDLFDELITDVGHIFQRTEALHGRIERLKLKVTQLDSNIEEGLLFSY
;
A
#
# COMPACT_ATOMS: atom_id res chain seq x y z
N MET A 1 -19.38 -14.79 6.10
CA MET A 1 -19.34 -13.58 5.26
C MET A 1 -18.06 -12.83 5.57
N PRO A 2 -17.35 -12.25 4.58
CA PRO A 2 -16.10 -11.55 4.85
C PRO A 2 -16.40 -10.24 5.60
N PHE A 3 -15.70 -10.02 6.71
CA PHE A 3 -15.78 -8.77 7.47
C PHE A 3 -15.12 -7.64 6.69
N ASN A 4 -15.73 -6.45 6.70
CA ASN A 4 -15.16 -5.26 6.09
C ASN A 4 -13.87 -4.91 6.86
N LYS A 5 -12.70 -5.05 6.23
CA LYS A 5 -11.41 -4.81 6.90
C LYS A 5 -11.22 -3.38 7.39
N ARG A 6 -11.86 -2.40 6.74
CA ARG A 6 -11.64 -0.95 6.97
C ARG A 6 -12.97 -0.19 7.01
N THR A 7 -13.66 -0.28 8.14
CA THR A 7 -14.86 0.53 8.40
C THR A 7 -14.43 1.91 8.89
N VAL A 8 -14.90 2.96 8.22
CA VAL A 8 -14.66 4.35 8.62
C VAL A 8 -15.67 4.74 9.71
N GLU A 9 -15.18 5.27 10.83
CA GLU A 9 -16.01 5.68 11.97
C GLU A 9 -15.84 7.16 12.28
N PRO A 10 -16.90 7.87 12.73
CA PRO A 10 -18.25 7.38 13.00
C PRO A 10 -19.11 7.24 11.72
N ILE A 11 -19.98 6.22 11.66
CA ILE A 11 -20.93 6.02 10.54
C ILE A 11 -22.10 7.02 10.60
N TYR A 12 -22.66 7.26 11.79
CA TYR A 12 -23.79 8.17 11.97
C TYR A 12 -23.31 9.56 12.41
N LEU A 13 -23.28 10.49 11.46
CA LEU A 13 -22.70 11.81 11.69
C LEU A 13 -23.64 12.74 12.47
N SER A 14 -24.93 12.73 12.14
CA SER A 14 -25.92 13.66 12.70
C SER A 14 -26.82 13.04 13.77
N GLN A 15 -26.70 11.73 14.05
CA GLN A 15 -27.49 11.09 15.09
C GLN A 15 -26.85 11.36 16.45
N VAL A 16 -27.41 12.33 17.16
CA VAL A 16 -26.90 12.79 18.45
C VAL A 16 -28.07 12.88 19.41
N LYS A 17 -27.86 12.39 20.64
CA LYS A 17 -28.84 12.57 21.71
C LYS A 17 -28.76 14.02 22.19
N ILE A 18 -29.85 14.76 22.02
CA ILE A 18 -29.99 16.14 22.47
C ILE A 18 -30.68 16.12 23.83
N SER A 19 -30.13 16.86 24.80
CA SER A 19 -30.77 17.07 26.10
C SER A 19 -31.87 18.12 26.00
N ASN A 20 -32.96 17.95 26.75
CA ASN A 20 -34.10 18.89 26.75
C ASN A 20 -33.76 20.31 27.23
N ASP A 21 -32.60 20.49 27.87
CA ASP A 21 -32.15 21.78 28.41
C ASP A 21 -31.45 22.67 27.35
N ILE A 22 -31.30 22.19 26.11
CA ILE A 22 -30.59 22.90 25.04
C ILE A 22 -31.52 23.90 24.36
N SER A 23 -31.16 25.19 24.42
CA SER A 23 -31.96 26.26 23.81
C SER A 23 -31.88 26.31 22.28
N ASN A 24 -30.78 25.84 21.67
CA ASN A 24 -30.59 25.84 20.21
C ASN A 24 -30.16 24.46 19.71
N GLU A 25 -31.15 23.58 19.52
CA GLU A 25 -30.93 22.20 19.10
C GLU A 25 -30.29 22.09 17.72
N LEU A 26 -30.66 22.97 16.78
CA LEU A 26 -30.13 22.95 15.42
C LEU A 26 -28.63 23.22 15.40
N GLU A 27 -28.19 24.25 16.14
CA GLU A 27 -26.77 24.56 16.27
C GLU A 27 -26.01 23.42 16.96
N CYS A 28 -26.59 22.80 17.98
CA CYS A 28 -26.01 21.65 18.66
C CYS A 28 -25.78 20.47 17.68
N VAL A 29 -26.81 20.08 16.92
CA VAL A 29 -26.71 18.99 15.94
C VAL A 29 -25.74 19.34 14.82
N ALA A 30 -25.74 20.58 14.34
CA ALA A 30 -24.84 21.02 13.28
C ALA A 30 -23.37 20.93 13.74
N ASN A 31 -23.05 21.46 14.93
CA ASN A 31 -21.70 21.40 15.49
C ASN A 31 -21.24 19.95 15.72
N HIS A 32 -22.13 19.11 16.23
CA HIS A 32 -21.81 17.70 16.48
C HIS A 32 -21.63 16.91 15.17
N THR A 33 -22.42 17.23 14.14
CA THR A 33 -22.25 16.68 12.79
C THR A 33 -20.88 17.08 12.23
N LEU A 34 -20.48 18.35 12.34
CA LEU A 34 -19.17 18.82 11.89
C LEU A 34 -18.03 18.12 12.63
N ALA A 35 -18.12 18.00 13.96
CA ALA A 35 -17.13 17.27 14.75
C ALA A 35 -17.03 15.78 14.32
N ASN A 36 -18.17 15.13 14.06
CA ASN A 36 -18.21 13.76 13.60
C ASN A 36 -17.65 13.60 12.19
N VAL A 37 -17.88 14.54 11.28
CA VAL A 37 -17.25 14.57 9.95
C VAL A 37 -15.74 14.64 10.08
N ILE A 38 -15.21 15.53 10.93
CA ILE A 38 -13.76 15.65 11.16
C ILE A 38 -13.18 14.33 11.69
N ARG A 39 -13.87 13.68 12.64
CA ARG A 39 -13.47 12.36 13.15
C ARG A 39 -13.51 11.28 12.07
N GLN A 40 -14.54 11.30 11.22
CA GLN A 40 -14.69 10.35 10.11
C GLN A 40 -13.56 10.50 9.10
N LEU A 41 -13.18 11.74 8.76
CA LEU A 41 -12.04 12.03 7.89
C LEU A 41 -10.71 11.60 8.51
N SER A 42 -10.56 11.74 9.84
CA SER A 42 -9.39 11.22 10.56
C SER A 42 -9.32 9.70 10.49
N SER A 43 -10.43 9.00 10.75
CA SER A 43 -10.51 7.54 10.61
C SER A 43 -10.19 7.09 9.19
N LEU A 44 -10.71 7.78 8.17
CA LEU A 44 -10.40 7.51 6.77
C LEU A 44 -8.90 7.68 6.47
N SER A 45 -8.27 8.72 7.02
CA SER A 45 -6.85 8.99 6.82
C SER A 45 -5.96 7.89 7.41
N VAL A 46 -6.32 7.35 8.59
CA VAL A 46 -5.64 6.19 9.18
C VAL A 46 -5.77 4.97 8.27
N HIS A 47 -6.97 4.69 7.78
CA HIS A 47 -7.18 3.55 6.86
C HIS A 47 -6.42 3.71 5.53
N ALA A 48 -6.29 4.94 5.02
CA ALA A 48 -5.49 5.24 3.84
C ALA A 48 -4.00 5.01 4.11
N GLN A 49 -3.50 5.41 5.28
CA GLN A 49 -2.13 5.16 5.69
C GLN A 49 -1.85 3.65 5.76
N ASP A 50 -2.71 2.87 6.43
CA ASP A 50 -2.56 1.41 6.55
C ASP A 50 -2.53 0.73 5.17
N LEU A 51 -3.35 1.21 4.21
CA LEU A 51 -3.34 0.74 2.83
C LEU A 51 -2.00 1.00 2.14
N PHE A 52 -1.44 2.20 2.30
CA PHE A 52 -0.16 2.54 1.70
C PHE A 52 0.99 1.78 2.36
N ASP A 53 0.95 1.54 3.67
CA ASP A 53 1.97 0.76 4.37
C ASP A 53 1.97 -0.72 3.92
N GLU A 54 0.79 -1.32 3.75
CA GLU A 54 0.66 -2.65 3.14
C GLU A 54 1.23 -2.67 1.71
N LEU A 55 0.86 -1.69 0.88
CA LEU A 55 1.32 -1.60 -0.50
C LEU A 55 2.85 -1.41 -0.60
N ILE A 56 3.43 -0.55 0.24
CA ILE A 56 4.88 -0.33 0.28
C ILE A 56 5.60 -1.61 0.66
N THR A 57 5.07 -2.37 1.63
CA THR A 57 5.63 -3.66 2.03
C THR A 57 5.63 -4.65 0.87
N ASP A 58 4.49 -4.79 0.17
CA ASP A 58 4.36 -5.68 -0.99
C ASP A 58 5.30 -5.29 -2.14
N VAL A 59 5.38 -3.99 -2.45
CA VAL A 59 6.31 -3.46 -3.46
C VAL A 59 7.76 -3.71 -3.06
N GLY A 60 8.10 -3.56 -1.78
CA GLY A 60 9.43 -3.87 -1.25
C GLY A 60 9.82 -5.33 -1.47
N HIS A 61 8.90 -6.27 -1.25
CA HIS A 61 9.11 -7.68 -1.54
C HIS A 61 9.31 -7.96 -3.03
N ILE A 62 8.51 -7.32 -3.89
CA ILE A 62 8.64 -7.44 -5.35
C ILE A 62 10.00 -6.90 -5.81
N PHE A 63 10.43 -5.76 -5.26
CA PHE A 63 11.72 -5.15 -5.58
C PHE A 63 12.88 -6.08 -5.22
N GLN A 64 12.90 -6.63 -4.00
CA GLN A 64 13.93 -7.58 -3.57
C GLN A 64 14.03 -8.81 -4.48
N ARG A 65 12.88 -9.35 -4.88
CA ARG A 65 12.83 -10.49 -5.82
C ARG A 65 13.33 -10.13 -7.20
N THR A 66 13.01 -8.92 -7.68
CA THR A 66 13.47 -8.39 -8.96
C THR A 66 14.99 -8.22 -8.96
N GLU A 67 15.56 -7.63 -7.90
CA GLU A 67 17.01 -7.46 -7.75
C GLU A 67 17.74 -8.81 -7.72
N ALA A 68 17.23 -9.78 -6.95
CA ALA A 68 17.79 -11.12 -6.91
C ALA A 68 17.74 -11.80 -8.30
N LEU A 69 16.67 -11.60 -9.06
CA LEU A 69 16.54 -12.10 -10.42
C LEU A 69 17.50 -11.40 -11.38
N HIS A 70 17.63 -10.08 -11.30
CA HIS A 70 18.58 -9.31 -12.09
C HIS A 70 20.01 -9.80 -11.88
N GLY A 71 20.45 -9.99 -10.63
CA GLY A 71 21.76 -10.55 -10.33
C GLY A 71 21.96 -11.99 -10.83
N ARG A 72 20.90 -12.79 -10.97
CA ARG A 72 20.97 -14.11 -11.64
C ARG A 72 21.11 -13.97 -13.15
N ILE A 73 20.42 -13.02 -13.77
CA ILE A 73 20.50 -12.73 -15.21
C ILE A 73 21.91 -12.28 -15.58
N GLU A 74 22.51 -11.34 -14.83
CA GLU A 74 23.86 -10.85 -15.14
C GLU A 74 24.92 -11.96 -15.02
N ARG A 75 24.83 -12.80 -13.99
CA ARG A 75 25.73 -13.96 -13.85
C ARG A 75 25.56 -14.97 -15.00
N LEU A 76 24.32 -15.19 -15.45
CA LEU A 76 24.05 -16.06 -16.59
C LEU A 76 24.65 -15.45 -17.86
N LYS A 77 24.45 -14.16 -18.10
CA LYS A 77 24.99 -13.42 -19.24
C LYS A 77 26.51 -13.54 -19.31
N LEU A 78 27.21 -13.31 -18.20
CA LEU A 78 28.67 -13.47 -18.12
C LEU A 78 29.12 -14.89 -18.49
N LYS A 79 28.43 -15.92 -17.98
CA LYS A 79 28.75 -17.32 -18.29
C LYS A 79 28.51 -17.65 -19.77
N VAL A 80 27.43 -17.13 -20.36
CA VAL A 80 27.14 -17.31 -21.80
C VAL A 80 28.23 -16.67 -22.64
N THR A 81 28.61 -15.42 -22.37
CA THR A 81 29.70 -14.75 -23.11
C THR A 81 31.03 -15.49 -22.99
N GLN A 82 31.38 -16.01 -21.81
CA GLN A 82 32.60 -16.81 -21.63
C GLN A 82 32.56 -18.12 -22.42
N LEU A 83 31.40 -18.80 -22.45
CA LEU A 83 31.21 -20.02 -23.24
C LEU A 83 31.37 -19.73 -24.74
N ASP A 84 30.79 -18.63 -25.24
CA ASP A 84 30.93 -18.22 -26.63
C ASP A 84 32.40 -17.95 -27.00
N SER A 85 33.15 -17.23 -26.16
CA SER A 85 34.57 -16.97 -26.40
C SER A 85 35.43 -18.25 -26.39
N ASN A 86 35.18 -19.18 -25.46
CA ASN A 86 35.91 -20.45 -25.41
C ASN A 86 35.67 -21.32 -26.65
N ILE A 87 34.46 -21.25 -27.23
CA ILE A 87 34.13 -21.97 -28.47
C ILE A 87 34.90 -21.37 -29.65
N GLU A 88 34.97 -20.04 -29.77
CA GLU A 88 35.72 -19.38 -30.85
C GLU A 88 37.23 -19.68 -30.79
N GLU A 89 37.84 -19.63 -29.60
CA GLU A 89 39.25 -19.98 -29.42
C GLU A 89 39.54 -21.44 -29.77
N GLY A 90 38.70 -22.38 -29.31
CA GLY A 90 38.85 -23.81 -29.63
C GLY A 90 38.79 -24.12 -31.12
N LEU A 91 37.96 -23.38 -31.88
CA LEU A 91 37.90 -23.47 -33.33
C LEU A 91 39.20 -22.94 -33.99
N LEU A 92 39.75 -21.82 -33.50
CA LEU A 92 41.02 -21.26 -33.99
C LEU A 92 42.21 -22.21 -33.80
N PHE A 93 42.26 -22.98 -32.71
CA PHE A 93 43.31 -23.97 -32.47
C PHE A 93 43.12 -25.30 -33.21
N SER A 94 42.00 -25.48 -33.91
CA SER A 94 41.68 -26.71 -34.66
C SER A 94 42.02 -26.64 -36.16
N TYR A 95 42.58 -25.52 -36.63
CA TYR A 95 43.04 -25.29 -38.01
C TYR A 95 44.56 -25.27 -38.14
#